data_AF-A0A1D0C0W1-F1
#
_entry.id   AF-A0A1D0C0W1-F1
#
_cell.length_a   1.000
_cell.length_b   1.000
_cell.length_c   1.000
_cell.angle_alpha   90.00
_cell.angle_beta   90.00
_cell.angle_gamma   90.00
#
_symmetry.space_group_name_H-M   'P 1'
#
loop_
_entity.id
_entity.type
_entity.pdbx_description
1 polymer ?
#
loop_
_entity_poly.entity_id
_entity_poly.type
_entity_poly.pdbx_seq_one_letter_code
_entity_poly.pdbx_strand_id
1 'polypeptide(L)'
;MKGFIVFSLSLCLVFTVCLAEDELMKEAVRKFLKCVACAEPGSELRTEYHKCSELKPERLKATMKACCDETMPAGSDEDARWALVCADDGILTKVCDCVKAKLPMAEVTTAEMEQFSKYKECAKKLNEEKCK
;
A
#
# COMPACT_ATOMS: atom_id res chain seq x y z
N MET A 1 -4.20 -32.20 -4.88
CA MET A 1 -4.69 -30.84 -5.13
C MET A 1 -4.03 -29.90 -4.12
N LYS A 2 -2.89 -29.29 -4.46
CA LYS A 2 -2.28 -28.26 -3.62
C LYS A 2 -2.76 -26.92 -4.17
N GLY A 3 -3.83 -26.40 -3.57
CA GLY A 3 -4.31 -25.05 -3.88
C GLY A 3 -3.23 -24.06 -3.46
N PHE A 4 -2.58 -23.46 -4.45
CA PHE A 4 -1.80 -22.24 -4.22
C PHE A 4 -2.82 -21.16 -3.88
N ILE A 5 -3.09 -20.97 -2.59
CA ILE A 5 -3.71 -19.75 -2.10
C ILE A 5 -2.70 -18.65 -2.42
N VAL A 6 -2.94 -17.95 -3.53
CA VAL A 6 -2.21 -16.75 -3.90
C VAL A 6 -2.57 -15.74 -2.82
N PHE A 7 -1.72 -15.64 -1.79
CA PHE A 7 -1.79 -14.57 -0.80
C PHE A 7 -1.57 -13.25 -1.54
N SER A 8 -2.67 -12.54 -1.79
CA SER A 8 -2.70 -11.19 -2.36
C SER A 8 -2.03 -10.26 -1.35
N LEU A 9 -0.71 -10.09 -1.50
CA LEU A 9 0.16 -9.25 -0.67
C LEU A 9 -0.32 -7.80 -0.69
N SER A 10 -1.12 -7.44 0.30
CA SER A 10 -1.74 -6.13 0.42
C SER A 10 -0.90 -5.22 1.33
N LEU A 11 0.39 -5.07 1.01
CA LEU A 11 1.20 -3.99 1.58
C LEU A 11 1.01 -2.73 0.74
N CYS A 12 -0.19 -2.15 0.79
CA CYS A 12 -0.75 -1.44 -0.35
C CYS A 12 -1.17 0.03 -0.08
N LEU A 13 -0.29 1.03 0.03
CA LEU A 13 -0.69 2.48 -0.01
C LEU A 13 0.34 3.43 -0.62
N VAL A 14 1.41 2.86 -1.16
CA VAL A 14 2.58 3.60 -1.60
C VAL A 14 2.25 4.65 -2.68
N PHE A 15 1.30 4.39 -3.57
CA PHE A 15 1.05 5.26 -4.70
C PHE A 15 0.51 6.66 -4.32
N THR A 16 -0.25 6.82 -3.23
CA THR A 16 -0.68 8.17 -2.83
C THR A 16 0.45 9.00 -2.23
N VAL A 17 1.35 8.40 -1.43
CA VAL A 17 2.62 9.08 -1.04
C VAL A 17 3.45 9.35 -2.29
N CYS A 18 3.41 8.45 -3.27
CA CYS A 18 4.21 8.60 -4.46
C CYS A 18 3.78 9.80 -5.31
N LEU A 19 2.47 9.97 -5.46
CA LEU A 19 1.87 10.97 -6.35
C LEU A 19 1.49 12.27 -5.66
N ALA A 20 1.44 12.27 -4.33
CA ALA A 20 1.39 13.50 -3.58
C ALA A 20 2.68 14.29 -3.89
N GLU A 21 2.59 15.35 -4.68
CA GLU A 21 3.65 16.36 -4.75
C GLU A 21 3.72 17.14 -3.44
N ASP A 22 2.57 17.30 -2.80
CA ASP A 22 2.39 18.00 -1.52
C ASP A 22 2.89 17.16 -0.33
N GLU A 23 3.80 17.73 0.47
CA GLU A 23 4.39 17.07 1.64
C GLU A 23 3.35 16.72 2.72
N LEU A 24 2.27 17.51 2.88
CA LEU A 24 1.20 17.21 3.83
C LEU A 24 0.42 15.98 3.41
N MET A 25 0.15 15.84 2.11
CA MET A 25 -0.48 14.64 1.55
C MET A 25 0.42 13.41 1.73
N LYS A 26 1.74 13.54 1.50
CA LYS A 26 2.70 12.46 1.77
C LYS A 26 2.67 12.05 3.23
N GLU A 27 2.73 13.02 4.14
CA GLU A 27 2.71 12.76 5.59
C GLU A 27 1.40 12.09 6.03
N ALA A 28 0.25 12.58 5.57
CA ALA A 28 -1.05 12.00 5.90
C ALA A 28 -1.15 10.53 5.47
N VAL A 29 -0.70 10.22 4.26
CA VAL A 29 -0.71 8.84 3.74
C VAL A 29 0.30 7.97 4.49
N ARG A 30 1.48 8.50 4.84
CA ARG A 30 2.46 7.77 5.67
C ARG A 30 1.89 7.43 7.04
N LYS A 31 1.24 8.39 7.70
CA LYS A 31 0.55 8.16 9.00
C LYS A 31 -0.52 7.09 8.89
N PHE A 32 -1.36 7.17 7.85
CA PHE A 32 -2.38 6.15 7.60
C PHE A 32 -1.76 4.76 7.40
N LEU A 33 -0.72 4.67 6.59
CA LEU A 33 0.03 3.43 6.36
C LEU A 33 0.60 2.84 7.62
N LYS A 34 1.22 3.68 8.44
CA LYS A 34 1.77 3.27 9.73
C LYS A 34 0.68 2.78 10.67
N CYS A 35 -0.46 3.46 10.71
CA CYS A 35 -1.62 3.02 11.48
C CYS A 35 -2.07 1.60 11.06
N VAL A 36 -2.22 1.34 9.76
CA VAL A 36 -2.57 0.01 9.24
C VAL A 36 -1.47 -1.02 9.57
N ALA A 37 -0.20 -0.65 9.38
CA ALA A 37 0.94 -1.52 9.64
C ALA A 37 1.04 -1.93 11.11
N CYS A 38 0.79 -1.00 12.02
CA CYS A 38 0.88 -1.21 13.46
C CYS A 38 -0.39 -1.80 14.06
N ALA A 39 -1.49 -1.91 13.30
CA ALA A 39 -2.68 -2.62 13.74
C ALA A 39 -2.38 -4.12 13.88
N GLU A 40 -3.08 -4.80 14.79
CA GLU A 40 -2.91 -6.25 14.99
C GLU A 40 -3.22 -7.04 13.71
N PRO A 41 -2.49 -8.13 13.41
CA PRO A 41 -2.85 -9.08 12.37
C PRO A 41 -4.30 -9.55 12.52
N GLY A 42 -5.07 -9.55 11.42
CA GLY A 42 -6.48 -9.94 11.43
C GLY A 42 -7.44 -8.93 12.08
N SER A 43 -6.97 -7.76 12.51
CA SER A 43 -7.84 -6.67 12.96
C SER A 43 -8.80 -6.23 11.85
N GLU A 44 -9.91 -5.61 12.26
CA GLU A 44 -10.88 -5.02 11.34
C GLU A 44 -10.21 -3.99 10.42
N LEU A 45 -9.32 -3.16 10.95
CA LEU A 45 -8.56 -2.18 10.17
C LEU A 45 -7.73 -2.83 9.06
N ARG A 46 -6.95 -3.89 9.35
CA ARG A 46 -6.19 -4.60 8.30
C ARG A 46 -7.12 -5.26 7.28
N THR A 47 -8.21 -5.87 7.75
CA THR A 47 -9.19 -6.53 6.88
C THR A 47 -9.88 -5.54 5.92
N GLU A 48 -10.32 -4.40 6.42
CA GLU A 48 -10.93 -3.34 5.60
C GLU A 48 -9.91 -2.72 4.66
N TYR A 49 -8.69 -2.56 5.12
CA TYR A 49 -7.60 -2.08 4.29
C TYR A 49 -7.29 -3.02 3.12
N HIS A 50 -7.30 -4.34 3.34
CA HIS A 50 -7.16 -5.33 2.27
C HIS A 50 -8.26 -5.14 1.21
N LYS A 51 -9.51 -4.93 1.65
CA LYS A 51 -10.63 -4.66 0.74
C LYS A 51 -10.42 -3.36 -0.05
N CYS A 52 -9.94 -2.29 0.59
CA CYS A 52 -9.58 -1.08 -0.14
C CYS A 52 -8.49 -1.38 -1.18
N SER A 53 -7.43 -2.07 -0.79
CA SER A 53 -6.28 -2.40 -1.65
C SER A 53 -6.64 -3.17 -2.91
N GLU A 54 -7.71 -3.97 -2.87
CA GLU A 54 -8.23 -4.66 -4.06
C GLU A 54 -8.78 -3.72 -5.13
N LEU A 55 -9.16 -2.49 -4.77
CA LEU A 55 -9.63 -1.46 -5.70
C LEU A 55 -8.50 -0.84 -6.54
N LYS A 56 -7.25 -1.22 -6.33
CA LYS A 56 -6.12 -0.66 -7.10
C LYS A 56 -6.03 -1.22 -8.52
N PRO A 57 -5.46 -0.46 -9.47
CA PRO A 57 -5.02 -1.01 -10.74
C PRO A 57 -4.09 -2.21 -10.55
N GLU A 58 -4.27 -3.26 -11.36
CA GLU A 58 -3.44 -4.48 -11.29
C GLU A 58 -1.95 -4.19 -11.50
N ARG A 59 -1.63 -3.28 -12.45
CA ARG A 59 -0.25 -2.84 -12.68
C ARG A 59 0.35 -2.22 -11.42
N LEU A 60 -0.43 -1.41 -10.70
CA LEU A 60 0.01 -0.84 -9.44
C LEU A 60 0.25 -1.91 -8.38
N LYS A 61 -0.68 -2.87 -8.21
CA LYS A 61 -0.50 -4.00 -7.28
C LYS A 61 0.80 -4.77 -7.58
N ALA A 62 1.03 -5.08 -8.85
CA ALA A 62 2.22 -5.80 -9.31
C ALA A 62 3.52 -5.01 -9.04
N THR A 63 3.57 -3.72 -9.41
CA THR A 63 4.73 -2.87 -9.17
C THR A 63 5.01 -2.71 -7.68
N MET A 64 3.95 -2.52 -6.87
CA MET A 64 4.08 -2.42 -5.42
C MET A 64 4.62 -3.69 -4.80
N LYS A 65 4.10 -4.86 -5.22
CA LYS A 65 4.63 -6.15 -4.77
C LYS A 65 6.11 -6.29 -5.10
N ALA A 66 6.51 -5.99 -6.33
CA ALA A 66 7.91 -6.04 -6.75
C ALA A 66 8.79 -5.10 -5.91
N CYS A 67 8.32 -3.89 -5.62
CA CYS A 67 9.06 -2.95 -4.77
C CYS A 67 9.17 -3.40 -3.31
N CYS A 68 8.13 -4.04 -2.76
CA CYS A 68 8.21 -4.66 -1.44
C CYS A 68 9.22 -5.80 -1.43
N ASP A 69 9.19 -6.66 -2.46
CA ASP A 69 10.13 -7.79 -2.62
C ASP A 69 11.59 -7.33 -2.76
N GLU A 70 11.84 -6.13 -3.29
CA GLU A 70 13.18 -5.53 -3.40
C GLU A 70 13.64 -4.78 -2.14
N THR A 71 12.69 -4.25 -1.35
CA THR A 71 13.01 -3.42 -0.19
C THR A 71 13.08 -4.23 1.10
N MET A 72 12.33 -5.33 1.17
CA MET A 72 12.15 -6.13 2.38
C MET A 72 12.82 -7.50 2.24
N PRO A 73 13.15 -8.17 3.36
CA PRO A 73 13.74 -9.49 3.32
C PRO A 73 12.94 -10.48 2.46
N ALA A 74 13.65 -11.24 1.64
CA ALA A 74 13.03 -12.27 0.80
C ALA A 74 12.33 -13.31 1.68
N GLY A 75 11.14 -13.74 1.25
CA GLY A 75 10.36 -14.75 1.98
C GLY A 75 9.57 -14.21 3.18
N SER A 76 9.65 -12.92 3.51
CA SER A 76 8.72 -12.32 4.47
C SER A 76 7.29 -12.46 3.95
N ASP A 77 6.44 -13.08 4.77
CA ASP A 77 4.99 -13.08 4.57
C ASP A 77 4.41 -11.67 4.79
N GLU A 78 3.11 -11.55 4.57
CA GLU A 78 2.43 -10.26 4.66
C GLU A 78 2.50 -9.64 6.07
N ASP A 79 2.31 -10.44 7.12
CA ASP A 79 2.33 -9.95 8.49
C ASP A 79 3.74 -9.50 8.91
N ALA A 80 4.77 -10.24 8.50
CA ALA A 80 6.16 -9.85 8.70
C ALA A 80 6.50 -8.54 7.98
N ARG A 81 6.01 -8.34 6.75
CA ARG A 81 6.19 -7.07 6.03
C ARG A 81 5.50 -5.91 6.73
N TRP A 82 4.29 -6.12 7.25
CA TRP A 82 3.61 -5.10 8.03
C TRP A 82 4.35 -4.76 9.32
N ALA A 83 4.86 -5.76 10.04
CA ALA A 83 5.67 -5.54 11.23
C ALA A 83 6.92 -4.70 10.93
N LEU A 84 7.58 -4.96 9.79
CA LEU A 84 8.72 -4.15 9.33
C LEU A 84 8.32 -2.70 9.04
N VAL A 85 7.22 -2.47 8.31
CA VAL A 85 6.71 -1.12 8.03
C VAL A 85 6.32 -0.39 9.31
N CYS A 86 5.71 -1.08 10.29
CA CYS A 86 5.36 -0.49 11.57
C CYS A 86 6.61 -0.06 12.37
N ALA A 87 7.67 -0.87 12.32
CA ALA A 87 8.90 -0.64 13.05
C ALA A 87 9.81 0.43 12.40
N ASP A 88 9.78 0.58 11.08
CA ASP A 88 10.66 1.49 10.33
C ASP A 88 9.90 2.23 9.21
N ASP A 89 9.63 3.52 9.44
CA ASP A 89 9.01 4.42 8.46
C ASP A 89 9.88 4.63 7.20
N GLY A 90 11.19 4.38 7.30
CA GLY A 90 12.14 4.44 6.19
C GLY A 90 11.86 3.36 5.14
N ILE A 91 11.33 2.21 5.54
CA ILE A 91 10.92 1.15 4.62
C ILE A 91 9.82 1.65 3.70
N LEU A 92 8.82 2.33 4.26
CA LEU A 92 7.73 2.87 3.46
C LEU A 92 8.26 3.87 2.43
N THR A 93 9.18 4.74 2.82
CA THR A 93 9.80 5.70 1.90
C THR A 93 10.51 5.00 0.75
N LYS A 94 11.33 3.98 1.04
CA LYS A 94 12.03 3.18 0.01
C LYS A 94 11.08 2.50 -0.96
N VAL A 95 10.00 1.88 -0.47
CA VAL A 95 8.99 1.28 -1.35
C VAL A 95 8.34 2.36 -2.21
N CYS A 96 8.08 3.55 -1.67
CA CYS A 96 7.57 4.67 -2.45
C CYS A 96 8.51 5.11 -3.57
N ASP A 97 9.77 5.31 -3.26
CA ASP A 97 10.73 5.74 -4.27
C ASP A 97 10.90 4.68 -5.37
N CYS A 98 10.87 3.39 -5.02
CA CYS A 98 10.85 2.30 -5.99
C CYS A 98 9.61 2.34 -6.90
N VAL A 99 8.42 2.53 -6.34
CA VAL A 99 7.18 2.54 -7.13
C VAL A 99 7.15 3.74 -8.08
N LYS A 100 7.61 4.93 -7.66
CA LYS A 100 7.76 6.10 -8.55
C LYS A 100 8.68 5.79 -9.73
N ALA A 101 9.82 5.14 -9.46
CA ALA A 101 10.81 4.83 -10.48
C ALA A 101 10.27 3.81 -11.51
N LYS A 102 9.44 2.86 -11.07
CA LYS A 102 8.93 1.78 -11.92
C LYS A 102 7.59 2.05 -12.60
N LEU A 103 6.81 2.98 -12.06
CA LEU A 103 5.50 3.34 -12.58
C LEU A 103 5.41 4.86 -12.67
N PRO A 104 6.08 5.47 -13.66
CA PRO A 104 6.06 6.91 -13.85
C PRO A 104 4.64 7.37 -14.22
N MET A 105 4.27 8.54 -13.73
CA MET A 105 2.91 9.06 -13.89
C MET A 105 2.47 9.25 -15.33
N ALA A 106 3.41 9.61 -16.21
CA ALA A 106 3.15 9.79 -17.63
C ALA A 106 2.60 8.52 -18.31
N GLU A 107 2.78 7.35 -17.70
CA GLU A 107 2.33 6.07 -18.24
C GLU A 107 1.01 5.57 -17.63
N VAL A 108 0.45 6.27 -16.64
CA VAL A 108 -0.81 5.87 -15.99
C VAL A 108 -2.00 6.26 -16.86
N THR A 109 -2.80 5.26 -17.24
CA THR A 109 -3.99 5.49 -18.08
C THR A 109 -5.13 6.11 -17.28
N THR A 110 -6.08 6.76 -17.97
CA THR A 110 -7.28 7.32 -17.34
C THR A 110 -8.07 6.28 -16.55
N ALA A 111 -8.24 5.07 -17.09
CA ALA A 111 -8.93 3.98 -16.40
C ALA A 111 -8.24 3.59 -15.09
N GLU A 112 -6.90 3.54 -15.09
CA GLU A 112 -6.14 3.27 -13.86
C GLU A 112 -6.25 4.43 -12.87
N MET A 113 -6.28 5.69 -13.32
CA MET A 113 -6.50 6.85 -12.45
C MET A 113 -7.89 6.85 -11.80
N GLU A 114 -8.93 6.47 -12.54
CA GLU A 114 -10.30 6.33 -12.01
C GLU A 114 -10.38 5.21 -10.97
N GLN A 115 -9.83 4.04 -11.29
CA GLN A 115 -9.76 2.91 -10.36
C GLN A 115 -8.96 3.28 -9.10
N PHE A 116 -7.82 3.94 -9.28
CA PHE A 116 -7.02 4.45 -8.17
C PHE A 116 -7.75 5.51 -7.34
N SER A 117 -8.67 6.28 -7.92
CA SER A 117 -9.48 7.25 -7.18
C SER A 117 -10.48 6.59 -6.23
N LYS A 118 -11.11 5.48 -6.64
CA LYS A 118 -11.95 4.65 -5.75
C LYS A 118 -11.16 4.11 -4.57
N TYR A 119 -9.94 3.65 -4.85
CA TYR A 119 -9.00 3.22 -3.81
C TYR A 119 -8.70 4.35 -2.81
N LYS A 120 -8.40 5.57 -3.28
CA LYS A 120 -8.12 6.73 -2.42
C LYS A 120 -9.31 7.08 -1.52
N GLU A 121 -10.52 7.06 -2.06
CA GLU A 121 -11.73 7.34 -1.29
C GLU A 121 -11.95 6.30 -0.19
N CYS A 122 -11.77 5.01 -0.51
CA CYS A 122 -11.85 3.93 0.47
C CYS A 122 -10.81 4.10 1.59
N ALA A 123 -9.55 4.33 1.21
CA ALA A 123 -8.44 4.57 2.14
C ALA A 123 -8.69 5.79 3.03
N LYS A 124 -9.19 6.89 2.46
CA LYS A 124 -9.52 8.12 3.21
C LYS A 124 -10.59 7.86 4.27
N LYS A 125 -11.69 7.20 3.88
CA LYS A 125 -12.76 6.84 4.80
C LYS A 125 -12.23 5.97 5.94
N LEU A 126 -11.46 4.94 5.61
CA LEU A 126 -10.86 4.05 6.60
C LEU A 126 -9.93 4.79 7.57
N ASN A 127 -9.10 5.71 7.06
CA ASN A 127 -8.25 6.56 7.89
C ASN A 127 -9.07 7.42 8.86
N GLU A 128 -10.15 8.04 8.39
CA GLU A 128 -11.03 8.87 9.21
C GLU A 128 -11.81 8.09 10.27
N GLU A 129 -12.10 6.81 10.04
CA GLU A 129 -12.88 5.96 10.93
C GLU A 129 -12.03 5.22 11.96
N LYS A 130 -10.80 4.82 11.60
CA LYS A 130 -10.01 3.85 12.39
C LYS A 130 -8.60 4.31 12.77
N CYS A 131 -8.08 5.39 12.19
CA CYS A 131 -6.69 5.84 12.39
C CYS A 131 -6.54 7.24 13.00
N LYS A 132 -7.61 7.77 13.62
CA LYS A 132 -7.60 9.04 14.35
C LYS A 132 -6.97 8.91 15.73
#